data_AF-A0A432GH69-F1
#
_entry.id   AF-A0A432GH69-F1
#
_cell.length_a   1.000
_cell.length_b   1.000
_cell.length_c   1.000
_cell.angle_alpha   90.00
_cell.angle_beta   90.00
_cell.angle_gamma   90.00
#
_symmetry.space_group_name_H-M   'P 1'
#
loop_
_entity.id
_entity.type
_entity.pdbx_description
1 polymer ?
#
loop_
_entity_poly.entity_id
_entity_poly.type
_entity_poly.pdbx_seq_one_letter_code
_entity_poly.pdbx_strand_id
1 'polypeptide(L)' 'MTTPKEIVEFAKQNDVEMVDLKFIDFLGTWQHFTVPVSELNEEMLDEGRMFDGSSIR' A
#
# COMPACT_ATOMS: atom_id res chain seq x y z
N MET A 1 -6.25 17.16 0.92
CA MET A 1 -5.53 15.89 1.10
C MET A 1 -6.46 14.79 0.62
N THR A 2 -5.96 13.81 -0.11
CA THR A 2 -6.76 12.64 -0.49
C THR A 2 -7.09 11.82 0.75
N THR A 3 -8.35 11.40 0.89
CA THR A 3 -8.85 10.61 2.02
C THR A 3 -8.75 9.11 1.73
N PRO A 4 -8.68 8.23 2.75
CA PRO A 4 -8.70 6.78 2.55
C PRO A 4 -9.88 6.30 1.69
N LYS A 5 -11.06 6.87 1.93
CA LYS A 5 -12.27 6.60 1.14
C LYS A 5 -12.10 6.92 -0.34
N GLU A 6 -11.50 8.07 -0.68
CA GLU A 6 -11.24 8.46 -2.07
C GLU A 6 -10.26 7.49 -2.76
N ILE A 7 -9.28 6.94 -2.02
CA ILE A 7 -8.33 5.94 -2.56
C ILE A 7 -9.03 4.62 -2.89
N VAL A 8 -9.86 4.12 -1.97
CA VAL A 8 -10.62 2.87 -2.17
C VAL A 8 -11.59 3.01 -3.34
N GLU A 9 -12.28 4.15 -3.43
CA GLU A 9 -13.20 4.42 -4.54
C GLU A 9 -12.46 4.55 -5.87
N PHE A 10 -11.30 5.21 -5.89
CA PHE A 10 -10.45 5.30 -7.08
C PHE A 10 -10.01 3.92 -7.58
N ALA A 11 -9.63 3.01 -6.68
CA ALA A 11 -9.25 1.65 -7.05
C ALA A 11 -10.42 0.88 -7.69
N LYS A 12 -11.63 1.01 -7.12
CA LYS A 12 -12.85 0.39 -7.68
C LYS A 12 -13.22 0.93 -9.05
N GLN A 13 -13.14 2.25 -9.24
CA GLN A 13 -13.48 2.90 -10.51
C GLN A 13 -12.54 2.54 -11.66
N ASN A 14 -11.33 2.08 -11.35
CA ASN A 14 -10.30 1.72 -12.32
C ASN A 14 -10.10 0.20 -12.45
N ASP A 15 -11.02 -0.62 -11.90
CA ASP A 15 -10.94 -2.09 -11.93
C ASP A 15 -9.56 -2.62 -11.49
N VAL A 16 -8.97 -1.99 -10.47
CA VAL A 16 -7.64 -2.38 -9.96
C VAL A 16 -7.72 -3.76 -9.35
N GLU A 17 -6.81 -4.66 -9.74
CA GLU A 17 -6.71 -6.01 -9.16
C GLU A 17 -5.69 -6.11 -8.02
N MET A 18 -4.62 -5.31 -8.09
CA MET A 18 -3.45 -5.39 -7.23
C MET A 18 -2.99 -3.99 -6.79
N VAL A 19 -2.49 -3.88 -5.56
CA VAL A 19 -1.96 -2.64 -4.99
C VAL A 19 -0.49 -2.84 -4.65
N ASP A 20 0.36 -1.97 -5.18
CA ASP A 20 1.80 -2.00 -4.94
C ASP A 20 2.19 -0.95 -3.89
N LEU A 21 2.59 -1.41 -2.71
CA LEU A 21 2.97 -0.57 -1.59
C LEU A 21 4.47 -0.29 -1.67
N LYS A 22 4.83 0.97 -1.88
CA LYS A 22 6.21 1.40 -2.08
C LYS A 22 6.71 2.19 -0.88
N PHE A 23 7.95 1.93 -0.48
CA PHE A 23 8.65 2.68 0.55
C PHE A 23 10.13 2.81 0.21
N ILE A 24 10.83 3.64 0.95
CA ILE A 24 12.27 3.86 0.78
C ILE A 24 12.97 3.33 2.03
N ASP A 25 14.05 2.57 1.83
CA ASP A 25 14.93 2.13 2.91
C ASP A 25 15.91 3.23 3.33
N PHE A 26 16.74 2.99 4.34
CA PHE A 26 17.59 4.05 4.88
C PHE A 26 18.63 4.57 3.86
N LEU A 27 19.06 3.70 2.95
CA LEU A 27 20.03 4.02 1.90
C LEU A 27 19.41 4.68 0.68
N GLY A 28 18.08 4.80 0.63
CA GLY A 28 17.36 5.44 -0.47
C GLY A 28 16.86 4.47 -1.54
N THR A 29 16.96 3.15 -1.33
CA THR A 29 16.49 2.16 -2.29
C THR A 29 14.96 2.07 -2.25
N TRP A 30 14.35 1.99 -3.42
CA TRP A 30 12.91 1.77 -3.51
C TRP A 30 12.60 0.29 -3.25
N GLN A 31 11.87 0.05 -2.17
CA GLN A 31 11.38 -1.26 -1.78
C GLN A 31 9.87 -1.29 -2.03
N HIS A 32 9.34 -2.46 -2.37
CA HIS A 32 7.92 -2.61 -2.58
C HIS A 32 7.43 -4.03 -2.36
N PHE A 33 6.14 -4.15 -2.05
CA PHE A 33 5.44 -5.42 -2.04
C PHE A 33 4.00 -5.21 -2.50
N THR A 34 3.43 -6.24 -3.11
CA THR A 34 2.12 -6.17 -3.74
C THR A 34 1.11 -7.02 -2.99
N VAL A 35 -0.11 -6.48 -2.82
CA VAL A 35 -1.25 -7.16 -2.19
C VAL A 35 -2.46 -7.12 -3.14
N PRO A 36 -3.38 -8.08 -3.05
CA PRO A 36 -4.63 -8.02 -3.80
C PRO A 36 -5.48 -6.82 -3.38
N VAL A 37 -6.22 -6.22 -4.31
CA VAL A 37 -7.11 -5.07 -4.04
C VAL A 37 -8.15 -5.36 -2.96
N SER A 38 -8.49 -6.63 -2.75
CA SER A 38 -9.42 -7.06 -1.69
C SER A 38 -8.93 -6.71 -0.29
N GLU A 39 -7.62 -6.50 -0.12
CA GLU A 39 -7.02 -6.07 1.14
C GLU A 39 -7.00 -4.54 1.30
N LEU A 40 -7.23 -3.77 0.23
CA LEU A 40 -7.27 -2.31 0.27
C LEU A 40 -8.60 -1.82 0.87
N ASN A 41 -8.55 -1.37 2.11
CA ASN A 41 -9.67 -0.75 2.81
C ASN A 41 -9.19 0.43 3.68
N GLU A 42 -10.12 1.16 4.28
CA GLU A 42 -9.80 2.36 5.08
C GLU A 42 -8.97 2.03 6.33
N GLU A 43 -9.19 0.87 6.95
CA GLU A 43 -8.45 0.38 8.13
C GLU A 43 -6.99 0.05 7.78
N MET A 44 -6.75 -0.64 6.66
CA MET A 44 -5.40 -0.91 6.16
C MET A 44 -4.61 0.39 5.93
N LEU A 45 -5.28 1.44 5.43
CA LEU A 45 -4.64 2.72 5.16
C LEU A 45 -4.34 3.52 6.44
N ASP A 46 -5.06 3.26 7.53
CA ASP A 46 -4.87 3.90 8.84
C ASP A 46 -3.84 3.14 9.70
N GLU A 47 -3.99 1.82 9.82
CA GLU A 47 -3.14 0.97 10.65
C GLU A 47 -1.84 0.53 9.95
N GLY A 48 -1.83 0.54 8.62
CA GLY A 48 -0.72 0.10 7.80
C GLY A 48 -0.63 -1.42 7.64
N ARG A 49 0.50 -1.88 7.10
CA ARG A 49 0.78 -3.29 6.85
C ARG A 49 2.16 -3.67 7.35
N MET A 50 2.23 -4.83 8.01
CA MET A 50 3.49 -5.37 8.52
C MET A 50 4.29 -6.05 7.42
N PHE A 51 5.61 -5.87 7.46
CA PHE A 51 6.59 -6.58 6.64
C PHE A 51 7.80 -6.96 7.51
N ASP A 52 8.65 -7.88 7.04
CA ASP A 52 9.88 -8.24 7.74
C ASP A 52 10.95 -7.15 7.58
N GLY A 53 11.12 -6.33 8.61
CA GLY A 53 12.12 -5.26 8.63
C GLY A 53 13.57 -5.74 8.70
N SER A 54 13.84 -6.98 9.13
CA SER A 54 15.22 -7.50 9.21
C SER A 54 15.85 -7.73 7.83
N SER A 55 15.02 -7.79 6.79
CA SER A 55 15.41 -7.92 5.39
C SER A 55 15.63 -6.57 4.68
N ILE A 56 15.40 -5.43 5.35
CA ILE A 56 15.55 -4.06 4.83
C ILE A 56 16.83 -3.41 5.37
N ARG A 57 17.49 -2.57 4.56
CA ARG A 57 18.82 -2.02 4.83
C ARG A 57 18.81 -0.56 5.27
#